data_AF-A0A5B7H4M1-F1
#
_entry.id   AF-A0A5B7H4M1-F1
#
_cell.length_a   1.000
_cell.length_b   1.000
_cell.length_c   1.000
_cell.angle_alpha   90.00
_cell.angle_beta   90.00
_cell.angle_gamma   90.00
#
_symmetry.space_group_name_H-M   'P 1'
#
loop_
_entity.id
_entity.type
_entity.pdbx_description
1 polymer ?
#
loop_
_entity_poly.entity_id
_entity_poly.type
_entity_poly.pdbx_seq_one_letter_code
_entity_poly.pdbx_strand_id
1 'polypeptide(L)'
;MCRRVMKALHLPHDMLSTALFARVADGGLGIQIFSTLILALKRVVYKRLAASNDTRVAGLGRKYLNLQGLSQKDLLAAATQLRCEQLYESANGRGLQCTDQFPPTHKWVHDGTLLIPGHAYINAFKMRLGLISQRLWSSKGRLSVPVLCNLGCGHIELLGHIWRMWSKYLWPSAPNVMTMYVLTLLTKLLLKKHLEVRR
;
A
#
# COMPACT_ATOMS: atom_id res chain seq x y z
N MET A 1 0.38 6.86 12.77
CA MET A 1 0.56 6.89 11.31
C MET A 1 -0.25 5.81 10.59
N CYS A 2 -0.10 4.52 10.94
CA CYS A 2 -0.79 3.40 10.27
C CYS A 2 -2.30 3.57 10.14
N ARG A 3 -3.00 3.99 11.20
CA ARG A 3 -4.48 4.15 11.17
C ARG A 3 -4.97 5.14 10.11
N ARG A 4 -4.23 6.22 9.84
CA ARG A 4 -4.60 7.20 8.82
C ARG A 4 -4.41 6.65 7.41
N VAL A 5 -3.33 5.89 7.19
CA VAL A 5 -3.07 5.20 5.92
C VAL A 5 -4.12 4.12 5.67
N MET A 6 -4.44 3.31 6.68
CA MET A 6 -5.49 2.29 6.59
C MET A 6 -6.85 2.93 6.27
N LYS A 7 -7.18 4.06 6.91
CA LYS A 7 -8.41 4.80 6.62
C LYS A 7 -8.44 5.35 5.19
N ALA A 8 -7.34 5.93 4.71
CA ALA A 8 -7.24 6.44 3.35
C ALA A 8 -7.40 5.34 2.29
N LEU A 9 -6.82 4.16 2.55
CA LEU A 9 -6.91 2.98 1.67
C LEU A 9 -8.15 2.12 1.96
N HIS A 10 -9.06 2.55 2.84
CA HIS A 10 -10.25 1.80 3.26
C HIS A 10 -9.94 0.35 3.66
N LEU A 11 -8.79 0.11 4.30
CA LEU A 11 -8.33 -1.20 4.74
C LEU A 11 -9.00 -1.59 6.06
N PRO A 12 -9.26 -2.90 6.30
CA PRO A 12 -9.78 -3.38 7.57
C PRO A 12 -8.88 -2.96 8.74
N HIS A 13 -9.47 -2.68 9.89
CA HIS A 13 -8.71 -2.31 11.09
C HIS A 13 -7.83 -3.45 11.61
N ASP A 14 -8.21 -4.70 11.33
CA ASP A 14 -7.50 -5.92 11.76
C ASP A 14 -6.37 -6.33 10.81
N MET A 15 -6.08 -5.52 9.79
CA MET A 15 -4.99 -5.79 8.87
C MET A 15 -3.63 -5.65 9.57
N LEU A 16 -2.74 -6.61 9.31
CA LEU A 16 -1.36 -6.56 9.77
C LEU A 16 -0.64 -5.33 9.22
N SER A 17 -0.12 -4.50 10.13
CA SER A 17 0.69 -3.33 9.78
C SER A 17 1.97 -3.68 9.01
N THR A 18 2.43 -4.92 9.08
CA THR A 18 3.62 -5.44 8.38
C THR A 18 3.48 -5.31 6.86
N ALA A 19 2.30 -5.57 6.30
CA ALA A 19 2.02 -5.41 4.88
C ALA A 19 2.12 -3.95 4.39
N LEU A 20 1.89 -2.95 5.26
CA LEU A 20 2.11 -1.55 4.89
C LEU A 20 3.60 -1.23 4.77
N PHE A 21 4.42 -1.88 5.58
CA PHE A 21 5.83 -1.54 5.77
C PHE A 21 6.82 -2.47 5.08
N ALA A 22 6.37 -3.64 4.61
CA ALA A 22 7.13 -4.55 3.77
C ALA A 22 7.38 -3.92 2.40
N ARG A 23 8.44 -4.34 1.69
CA ARG A 23 8.76 -3.77 0.39
C ARG A 23 7.68 -4.10 -0.63
N VAL A 24 7.60 -3.26 -1.66
CA VAL A 24 6.73 -3.51 -2.81
C VAL A 24 7.12 -4.80 -3.54
N ALA A 25 8.40 -5.16 -3.58
CA ALA A 25 8.86 -6.42 -4.15
C ALA A 25 8.33 -7.64 -3.39
N ASP A 26 8.20 -7.54 -2.06
CA ASP A 26 7.80 -8.66 -1.18
C ASP A 26 6.27 -8.80 -1.02
N GLY A 27 5.47 -8.00 -1.73
CA GLY A 27 4.01 -8.02 -1.53
C GLY A 27 3.42 -6.79 -0.84
N GLY A 28 4.24 -5.96 -0.20
CA GLY A 28 3.78 -4.84 0.63
C GLY A 28 3.57 -3.51 -0.09
N LEU A 29 3.28 -2.46 0.68
CA LEU A 29 3.11 -1.08 0.18
C LEU A 29 4.41 -0.27 0.16
N GLY A 30 5.46 -0.72 0.86
CA GLY A 30 6.76 -0.04 0.88
C GLY A 30 6.82 1.22 1.74
N ILE A 31 5.87 1.44 2.65
CA ILE A 31 5.92 2.60 3.54
C ILE A 31 7.12 2.48 4.46
N GLN A 32 7.93 3.53 4.51
CA GLN A 32 9.06 3.63 5.42
C GLN A 32 8.57 3.82 6.86
N ILE A 33 9.11 3.05 7.80
CA ILE A 33 8.88 3.30 9.22
C ILE A 33 9.83 4.41 9.66
N PHE A 34 9.27 5.48 10.22
CA PHE A 34 10.06 6.61 10.68
C PHE A 34 11.05 6.25 11.76
N SER A 35 10.76 5.32 12.69
CA SER A 35 11.74 4.92 13.71
C SER A 35 13.02 4.35 13.09
N THR A 36 12.90 3.43 12.13
CA THR A 36 14.06 2.86 11.42
C THR A 36 14.75 3.89 10.53
N LEU A 37 13.98 4.76 9.87
CA LEU A 37 14.53 5.80 9.01
C LEU A 37 15.29 6.87 9.83
N ILE A 38 14.73 7.31 10.94
CA ILE A 38 15.34 8.31 11.83
C ILE A 38 16.65 7.75 12.41
N LEU A 39 16.68 6.48 12.82
CA LEU A 39 17.92 5.85 13.28
C LEU A 39 18.99 5.82 12.17
N ALA A 40 18.60 5.45 10.95
CA ALA A 40 19.49 5.47 9.80
C ALA A 40 20.02 6.89 9.50
N LEU A 41 19.15 7.91 9.52
CA LEU A 41 19.51 9.31 9.29
C LEU A 41 20.41 9.87 10.40
N LYS A 42 20.10 9.60 11.68
CA LYS A 42 20.94 9.98 12.81
C LYS A 42 22.36 9.44 12.65
N ARG A 43 22.50 8.20 12.16
CA ARG A 43 23.83 7.62 11.90
C ARG A 43 24.61 8.38 10.83
N VAL A 44 23.95 8.84 9.76
CA VAL A 44 24.60 9.70 8.74
C VAL A 44 25.13 10.97 9.38
N VAL A 45 24.33 11.60 10.23
CA VAL A 45 24.74 12.80 10.98
C VAL A 45 25.93 12.50 11.88
N TYR A 46 25.90 11.40 12.65
CA TYR A 46 27.02 11.02 13.51
C TYR A 46 28.30 10.70 12.74
N LYS A 47 28.20 10.10 11.54
CA LYS A 47 29.37 9.91 10.65
C LYS A 47 29.96 11.25 10.22
N ARG A 48 29.12 12.22 9.86
CA ARG A 48 29.58 13.58 9.50
C ARG A 48 30.22 14.28 10.69
N LEU A 49 29.62 14.19 11.87
CA LEU A 49 30.18 14.77 13.10
C LEU A 49 31.52 14.12 13.47
N ALA A 50 31.65 12.80 13.31
CA ALA A 50 32.89 12.06 13.55
C ALA A 50 34.03 12.48 12.61
N ALA A 51 33.70 12.97 11.41
CA ALA A 51 34.64 13.48 10.41
C ALA A 51 34.90 15.00 10.54
N SER A 52 34.36 15.67 11.56
CA SER A 52 34.58 17.09 11.79
C SER A 52 36.03 17.39 12.21
N ASN A 53 36.50 18.59 11.92
CA ASN A 53 37.83 19.08 12.32
C ASN A 53 37.92 19.40 13.82
N ASP A 54 36.79 19.70 14.47
CA ASP A 54 36.74 19.93 15.92
C ASP A 54 36.83 18.59 16.67
N THR A 55 37.87 18.45 17.48
CA THR A 55 38.18 17.22 18.23
C THR A 55 37.07 16.82 19.21
N ARG A 56 36.38 17.79 19.83
CA ARG A 56 35.28 17.53 20.77
C ARG A 56 34.05 17.02 20.03
N VAL A 57 33.72 17.64 18.91
CA VAL A 57 32.59 17.23 18.04
C VAL A 57 32.85 15.87 17.42
N ALA A 58 34.07 15.63 16.94
CA ALA A 58 34.50 14.35 16.39
C ALA A 58 34.49 13.23 17.43
N GLY A 59 34.86 13.53 18.68
CA GLY A 59 34.76 12.60 19.81
C GLY A 59 33.32 12.19 20.11
N LEU A 60 32.39 13.14 20.15
CA LEU A 60 30.96 12.87 20.33
C LEU A 60 30.39 12.04 19.18
N GLY A 61 30.70 12.40 17.93
CA GLY A 61 30.25 11.65 16.75
C GLY A 61 30.66 10.17 16.79
N ARG A 62 31.92 9.89 17.15
CA ARG A 62 32.44 8.52 17.30
C ARG A 62 31.76 7.75 18.44
N LYS A 63 31.55 8.40 19.59
CA LYS A 63 30.86 7.79 20.75
C LYS A 63 29.45 7.33 20.38
N TYR A 64 28.65 8.19 19.73
CA TYR A 64 27.30 7.83 19.31
C TYR A 64 27.27 6.80 18.18
N LEU A 65 28.30 6.74 17.33
CA LEU A 65 28.40 5.72 16.29
C LEU A 65 28.61 4.31 16.88
N ASN A 66 29.49 4.20 17.88
CA ASN A 66 29.87 2.93 18.50
C ASN A 66 28.70 2.32 19.30
N LEU A 67 27.82 3.14 19.88
CA LEU A 67 26.63 2.68 20.59
C LEU A 67 25.60 1.98 19.69
N GLN A 68 25.66 2.17 18.37
CA GLN A 68 24.63 1.70 17.44
C GLN A 68 24.99 0.44 16.64
N GLY A 69 26.14 -0.20 16.88
CA GLY A 69 26.48 -1.56 16.39
C GLY A 69 26.51 -1.77 14.86
N LEU A 70 25.35 -1.84 14.20
CA LEU A 70 25.14 -2.24 12.79
C LEU A 70 25.24 -1.09 11.78
N SER A 71 25.84 -1.27 10.60
CA SER A 71 25.88 -0.20 9.59
C SER A 71 24.48 0.31 9.21
N GLN A 72 24.40 1.53 8.67
CA GLN A 72 23.12 2.11 8.23
C GLN A 72 22.39 1.21 7.22
N LYS A 73 23.14 0.65 6.27
CA LYS A 73 22.61 -0.27 5.25
C LYS A 73 22.09 -1.54 5.90
N ASP A 74 22.86 -2.09 6.84
CA ASP A 74 22.55 -3.34 7.54
C ASP A 74 21.31 -3.18 8.43
N LEU A 75 21.16 -2.03 9.11
CA LEU A 75 19.96 -1.71 9.91
C LEU A 75 18.70 -1.68 9.05
N LEU A 76 18.76 -1.04 7.88
CA LEU A 76 17.63 -0.98 6.96
C LEU A 76 17.34 -2.35 6.36
N ALA A 77 18.37 -3.09 5.94
CA ALA A 77 18.25 -4.43 5.38
C ALA A 77 17.63 -5.41 6.40
N ALA A 78 18.14 -5.46 7.63
CA ALA A 78 17.62 -6.30 8.70
C ALA A 78 16.16 -5.97 9.03
N ALA A 79 15.83 -4.67 9.13
CA ALA A 79 14.47 -4.24 9.41
C ALA A 79 13.49 -4.56 8.26
N THR A 80 13.98 -4.55 7.02
CA THR A 80 13.23 -4.97 5.84
C THR A 80 13.01 -6.47 5.84
N GLN A 81 14.05 -7.27 6.12
CA GLN A 81 13.98 -8.71 6.14
C GLN A 81 13.02 -9.22 7.23
N LEU A 82 13.12 -8.70 8.45
CA LEU A 82 12.20 -9.02 9.55
C LEU A 82 10.74 -8.80 9.15
N ARG A 83 10.45 -7.70 8.45
CA ARG A 83 9.09 -7.37 8.01
C ARG A 83 8.59 -8.28 6.90
N CYS A 84 9.48 -8.71 6.03
CA CYS A 84 9.21 -9.68 4.97
C CYS A 84 8.82 -11.02 5.60
N GLU A 85 9.61 -11.51 6.56
CA GLU A 85 9.34 -12.74 7.30
C GLU A 85 7.99 -12.65 8.04
N GLN A 86 7.74 -11.58 8.78
CA GLN A 86 6.45 -11.35 9.45
C GLN A 86 5.26 -11.26 8.49
N LEU A 87 5.47 -10.76 7.28
CA LEU A 87 4.43 -10.75 6.24
C LEU A 87 4.14 -12.19 5.79
N TYR A 88 5.16 -12.99 5.48
CA TYR A 88 5.01 -14.35 4.99
C TYR A 88 4.49 -15.34 6.04
N GLU A 89 4.77 -15.12 7.31
CA GLU A 89 4.20 -15.89 8.42
C GLU A 89 2.69 -15.67 8.57
N SER A 90 2.20 -14.51 8.17
CA SER A 90 0.78 -14.19 8.27
C SER A 90 -0.08 -15.04 7.34
N ALA A 91 -1.30 -15.36 7.79
CA ALA A 91 -2.26 -16.15 7.02
C ALA A 91 -2.53 -15.55 5.62
N ASN A 92 -2.57 -14.22 5.53
CA ASN A 92 -2.85 -13.49 4.30
C ASN A 92 -1.61 -13.27 3.43
N GLY A 93 -0.41 -13.22 4.04
CA GLY A 93 0.84 -12.95 3.34
C GLY A 93 1.59 -14.21 2.89
N ARG A 94 1.18 -15.42 3.31
CA ARG A 94 1.77 -16.68 2.83
C ARG A 94 1.71 -16.83 1.31
N GLY A 95 0.64 -16.36 0.68
CA GLY A 95 0.50 -16.33 -0.79
C GLY A 95 1.41 -15.33 -1.50
N LEU A 96 2.10 -14.47 -0.75
CA LEU A 96 3.07 -13.50 -1.26
C LEU A 96 4.51 -14.02 -1.21
N GLN A 97 4.73 -15.25 -0.74
CA GLN A 97 6.03 -15.89 -0.82
C GLN A 97 6.48 -15.97 -2.30
N CYS A 98 7.78 -15.75 -2.53
CA CYS A 98 8.39 -15.73 -3.86
C CYS A 98 7.93 -14.59 -4.79
N THR A 99 7.15 -13.62 -4.31
CA THR A 99 6.75 -12.44 -5.13
C THR A 99 7.95 -11.57 -5.52
N ASP A 100 8.99 -11.58 -4.69
CA ASP A 100 10.26 -10.92 -4.93
C ASP A 100 11.00 -11.42 -6.18
N GLN A 101 10.71 -12.65 -6.64
CA GLN A 101 11.25 -13.21 -7.88
C GLN A 101 10.67 -12.57 -9.14
N PHE A 102 9.52 -11.87 -9.02
CA PHE A 102 8.85 -11.20 -10.14
C PHE A 102 8.60 -9.70 -9.86
N PRO A 103 9.64 -8.87 -9.65
CA PRO A 103 9.49 -7.44 -9.35
C PRO A 103 8.64 -6.62 -10.34
N PRO A 104 8.67 -6.88 -11.66
CA PRO A 104 7.85 -6.15 -12.63
C PRO A 104 6.35 -6.21 -12.33
N THR A 105 5.86 -7.34 -11.80
CA THR A 105 4.45 -7.58 -11.45
C THR A 105 3.95 -6.63 -10.36
N HIS A 106 4.87 -6.01 -9.62
CA HIS A 106 4.57 -5.15 -8.48
C HIS A 106 4.79 -3.66 -8.76
N LYS A 107 5.21 -3.31 -9.99
CA LYS A 107 5.47 -1.92 -10.38
C LYS A 107 4.26 -1.01 -10.17
N TRP A 108 3.07 -1.52 -10.50
CA TRP A 108 1.83 -0.76 -10.39
C TRP A 108 1.52 -0.21 -9.00
N VAL A 109 2.11 -0.75 -7.93
CA VAL A 109 1.90 -0.25 -6.56
C VAL A 109 2.60 1.07 -6.30
N HIS A 110 3.74 1.32 -6.95
CA HIS A 110 4.50 2.57 -6.80
C HIS A 110 4.49 3.43 -8.06
N ASP A 111 3.97 2.90 -9.16
CA ASP A 111 3.86 3.59 -10.42
C ASP A 111 2.65 4.54 -10.42
N GLY A 112 2.90 5.81 -10.10
CA GLY A 112 1.90 6.87 -10.13
C GLY A 112 1.50 7.31 -11.54
N THR A 113 2.08 6.74 -12.60
CA THR A 113 1.75 7.09 -14.00
C THR A 113 0.60 6.26 -14.56
N LEU A 114 0.21 5.19 -13.85
CA LEU A 114 -0.93 4.37 -14.24
C LEU A 114 -2.24 5.14 -14.05
N LEU A 115 -3.04 5.20 -15.11
CA LEU A 115 -4.39 5.78 -15.10
C LEU A 115 -5.40 4.84 -14.41
N ILE A 116 -5.08 4.41 -13.19
CA ILE A 116 -5.97 3.57 -12.38
C ILE A 116 -6.75 4.49 -11.43
N PRO A 117 -8.08 4.49 -11.47
CA PRO A 117 -8.86 5.29 -10.52
C PRO A 117 -8.64 4.79 -9.09
N GLY A 118 -8.62 5.69 -8.10
CA GLY A 118 -8.20 5.36 -6.73
C GLY A 118 -8.97 4.19 -6.09
N HIS A 119 -10.25 4.01 -6.41
CA HIS A 119 -11.05 2.87 -5.92
C HIS A 119 -10.56 1.53 -6.50
N ALA A 120 -10.19 1.51 -7.80
CA ALA A 120 -9.63 0.35 -8.47
C ALA A 120 -8.27 -0.01 -7.88
N TYR A 121 -7.44 1.00 -7.60
CA TYR A 121 -6.17 0.81 -6.91
C TYR A 121 -6.35 0.19 -5.52
N ILE A 122 -7.25 0.74 -4.70
CA ILE A 122 -7.54 0.22 -3.36
C ILE A 122 -8.02 -1.24 -3.41
N ASN A 123 -8.91 -1.56 -4.35
CA ASN A 123 -9.44 -2.93 -4.48
C ASN A 123 -8.38 -3.90 -4.98
N ALA A 124 -7.58 -3.53 -5.99
CA ALA A 124 -6.45 -4.33 -6.45
C ALA A 124 -5.45 -4.58 -5.31
N PHE A 125 -5.21 -3.58 -4.46
CA PHE A 125 -4.34 -3.70 -3.29
C PHE A 125 -4.93 -4.64 -2.23
N LYS A 126 -6.23 -4.55 -1.93
CA LYS A 126 -6.92 -5.49 -1.03
C LYS A 126 -6.87 -6.93 -1.55
N MET A 127 -7.03 -7.12 -2.85
CA MET A 127 -6.94 -8.43 -3.51
C MET A 127 -5.53 -9.00 -3.40
N ARG A 128 -4.51 -8.19 -3.68
CA ARG A 128 -3.10 -8.58 -3.53
C ARG A 128 -2.80 -9.07 -2.12
N LEU A 129 -3.34 -8.40 -1.11
CA LEU A 129 -3.16 -8.75 0.30
C LEU A 129 -4.07 -9.87 0.80
N GLY A 130 -4.88 -10.50 -0.07
CA GLY A 130 -5.80 -11.56 0.33
C GLY A 130 -6.92 -11.09 1.28
N LEU A 131 -7.19 -9.78 1.36
CA LEU A 131 -8.19 -9.22 2.28
C LEU A 131 -9.63 -9.39 1.77
N ILE A 132 -9.79 -9.71 0.49
CA ILE A 132 -11.07 -10.04 -0.10
C ILE A 132 -11.12 -11.55 -0.24
N SER A 133 -11.94 -12.20 0.58
CA SER A 133 -12.22 -13.62 0.44
C SER A 133 -12.95 -13.85 -0.88
N GLN A 134 -12.39 -14.73 -1.72
CA GLN A 134 -13.04 -15.18 -2.94
C GLN A 134 -13.52 -16.60 -2.73
N ARG A 135 -14.80 -16.89 -2.98
CA ARG A 135 -15.32 -18.27 -2.90
C ARG A 135 -14.56 -19.24 -3.79
N LEU A 136 -14.14 -18.80 -4.98
CA LEU A 136 -13.32 -19.62 -5.88
C LEU A 136 -11.94 -19.95 -5.28
N TRP A 137 -11.37 -19.08 -4.47
CA TRP A 137 -10.11 -19.38 -3.77
C TRP A 137 -10.37 -20.26 -2.55
N SER A 138 -11.45 -20.02 -1.83
CA SER A 138 -11.86 -20.84 -0.68
C SER A 138 -12.36 -22.24 -1.05
N SER A 139 -12.80 -22.45 -2.31
CA SER A 139 -13.23 -23.76 -2.82
C SER A 139 -12.08 -24.61 -3.37
N LYS A 140 -10.90 -24.03 -3.61
CA LYS A 140 -9.72 -24.82 -4.02
C LYS A 140 -9.39 -25.85 -2.93
N GLY A 141 -9.34 -27.12 -3.33
CA GLY A 141 -9.15 -28.25 -2.40
C GLY A 141 -10.42 -28.70 -1.66
N ARG A 142 -11.59 -28.10 -1.94
CA ARG A 142 -12.88 -28.47 -1.35
C ARG A 142 -13.94 -28.59 -2.45
N LEU A 143 -14.07 -29.78 -3.01
CA LEU A 143 -14.94 -30.07 -4.17
C LEU A 143 -16.44 -29.81 -3.91
N SER A 144 -16.88 -29.75 -2.65
CA SER A 144 -18.28 -29.57 -2.26
C SER A 144 -18.69 -28.12 -1.97
N VAL A 145 -17.78 -27.15 -2.06
CA VAL A 145 -18.06 -25.76 -1.67
C VAL A 145 -18.60 -24.96 -2.87
N PRO A 146 -19.72 -24.23 -2.72
CA PRO A 146 -20.28 -23.43 -3.81
C PRO A 146 -19.32 -22.32 -4.25
N VAL A 147 -19.02 -22.30 -5.55
CA VAL A 147 -18.20 -21.28 -6.22
C VAL A 147 -19.01 -20.07 -6.71
N LEU A 148 -20.33 -20.11 -6.56
CA LEU A 148 -21.21 -19.01 -6.98
C LEU A 148 -21.04 -17.80 -6.06
N CYS A 149 -21.26 -16.61 -6.58
CA CYS A 149 -21.05 -15.38 -5.84
C CYS A 149 -21.95 -15.22 -4.62
N ASN A 150 -21.32 -14.82 -3.51
CA ASN A 150 -21.97 -14.45 -2.25
C ASN A 150 -23.05 -13.36 -2.38
N LEU A 151 -22.95 -12.48 -3.38
CA LEU A 151 -23.87 -11.35 -3.58
C LEU A 151 -25.16 -11.73 -4.33
N GLY A 152 -25.38 -13.02 -4.60
CA GLY A 152 -26.67 -13.51 -5.12
C GLY A 152 -26.89 -13.36 -6.62
N CYS A 153 -25.88 -12.99 -7.39
CA CYS A 153 -25.97 -12.79 -8.84
C CYS A 153 -25.83 -14.09 -9.67
N GLY A 154 -25.70 -15.26 -9.02
CA GLY A 154 -25.70 -16.58 -9.68
C GLY A 154 -24.49 -16.89 -10.58
N HIS A 155 -23.49 -16.01 -10.67
CA HIS A 155 -22.28 -16.24 -11.45
C HIS A 155 -21.14 -16.78 -10.60
N ILE A 156 -20.19 -17.51 -11.21
CA ILE A 156 -18.97 -17.98 -10.54
C ILE A 156 -18.19 -16.78 -9.99
N GLU A 157 -17.80 -16.84 -8.72
CA GLU A 157 -17.12 -15.76 -8.01
C GLU A 157 -15.65 -15.66 -8.44
N LEU A 158 -15.43 -15.04 -9.60
CA LEU A 158 -14.12 -14.69 -10.14
C LEU A 158 -13.70 -13.27 -9.71
N LEU A 159 -12.41 -12.98 -9.73
CA LEU A 159 -11.85 -11.64 -9.41
C LEU A 159 -12.55 -10.51 -10.19
N GLY A 160 -12.68 -10.65 -11.52
CA GLY A 160 -13.34 -9.65 -12.36
C GLY A 160 -14.84 -9.53 -12.10
N HIS A 161 -15.47 -10.61 -11.63
CA HIS A 161 -16.87 -10.61 -11.23
C HIS A 161 -17.06 -9.86 -9.89
N ILE A 162 -16.25 -10.18 -8.87
CA ILE A 162 -16.21 -9.43 -7.60
C ILE A 162 -15.99 -7.95 -7.90
N TRP A 163 -15.04 -7.61 -8.77
CA TRP A 163 -14.75 -6.23 -9.15
C TRP A 163 -15.99 -5.51 -9.72
N ARG A 164 -16.69 -6.15 -10.66
CA ARG A 164 -17.91 -5.60 -11.27
C ARG A 164 -19.06 -5.46 -10.28
N MET A 165 -19.22 -6.43 -9.37
CA MET A 165 -20.28 -6.40 -8.35
C MET A 165 -19.99 -5.39 -7.25
N TRP A 166 -18.74 -5.20 -6.85
CA TRP A 166 -18.36 -4.24 -5.80
C TRP A 166 -18.63 -2.80 -6.20
N SER A 167 -18.36 -2.46 -7.47
CA SER A 167 -18.76 -1.16 -8.04
C SER A 167 -20.27 -0.93 -8.04
N LYS A 168 -21.07 -2.00 -7.95
CA LYS A 168 -22.54 -1.94 -8.06
C LYS A 168 -23.25 -2.07 -6.71
N TYR A 169 -22.67 -2.78 -5.73
CA TYR A 169 -23.36 -3.19 -4.50
C TYR A 169 -22.69 -2.77 -3.18
N LEU A 170 -21.38 -2.44 -3.16
CA LEU A 170 -20.66 -2.15 -1.89
C LEU A 170 -20.17 -0.70 -1.75
N TRP A 171 -20.19 0.10 -2.80
CA TRP A 171 -19.99 1.53 -2.68
C TRP A 171 -21.34 2.20 -2.45
N PRO A 172 -21.48 3.17 -1.53
CA PRO A 172 -22.72 3.93 -1.45
C PRO A 172 -22.94 4.53 -2.83
N SER A 173 -24.09 4.25 -3.42
CA SER A 173 -24.60 4.81 -4.67
C SER A 173 -24.86 6.32 -4.55
N ALA A 174 -23.96 7.06 -3.93
CA ALA A 174 -23.91 8.50 -3.90
C ALA A 174 -22.53 8.88 -4.45
N PRO A 175 -22.44 9.49 -5.63
CA PRO A 175 -21.24 10.26 -5.94
C PRO A 175 -21.04 11.25 -4.79
N ASN A 176 -19.87 11.25 -4.17
CA ASN A 176 -19.57 12.15 -3.05
C ASN A 176 -20.03 13.55 -3.45
N VAL A 177 -20.75 14.26 -2.57
CA VAL A 177 -21.34 15.58 -2.85
C VAL A 177 -20.30 16.52 -3.48
N MET A 178 -19.02 16.39 -3.09
CA MET A 178 -17.90 17.11 -3.70
C MET A 178 -17.62 16.75 -5.16
N THR A 179 -17.70 15.49 -5.56
CA THR A 179 -17.48 15.08 -6.96
C THR A 179 -18.61 15.58 -7.87
N MET A 180 -19.87 15.53 -7.38
CA MET A 180 -21.00 16.13 -8.10
C MET A 180 -20.89 17.65 -8.17
N TYR A 181 -20.47 18.31 -7.08
CA TYR A 181 -20.27 19.75 -7.01
C TYR A 181 -19.18 20.23 -7.98
N VAL A 182 -18.04 19.55 -8.04
CA VAL A 182 -16.96 19.88 -8.99
C VAL A 182 -17.41 19.66 -10.43
N LEU A 183 -18.15 18.59 -10.73
CA LEU A 183 -18.71 18.36 -12.07
C LEU A 183 -19.76 19.40 -12.45
N THR A 184 -20.61 19.85 -11.52
CA THR A 184 -21.57 20.95 -11.76
C THR A 184 -20.88 22.30 -11.93
N LEU A 185 -19.79 22.55 -11.19
CA LEU A 185 -19.02 23.78 -11.34
C LEU A 185 -18.31 23.83 -12.70
N LEU A 186 -17.70 22.72 -13.12
CA LEU A 186 -17.04 22.58 -14.42
C LEU A 186 -18.03 22.72 -15.59
N THR A 187 -19.21 22.10 -15.51
CA THR A 187 -20.24 22.27 -16.54
C THR A 187 -20.76 23.70 -16.60
N LYS A 188 -20.96 24.39 -15.46
CA LYS A 188 -21.32 25.81 -15.45
C LYS A 188 -20.24 26.70 -16.07
N LEU A 189 -18.97 26.43 -15.79
CA LEU A 189 -17.85 27.20 -16.35
C LEU A 189 -17.68 26.96 -17.86
N LEU A 190 -17.88 25.73 -18.33
CA LEU A 190 -17.82 25.38 -19.74
C LEU A 190 -19.01 25.97 -20.53
N LEU A 191 -20.22 25.96 -19.97
CA LEU A 191 -21.38 26.62 -20.57
C LEU A 191 -21.22 28.14 -20.62
N LYS A 192 -20.66 28.75 -19.58
CA LYS A 192 -20.37 30.19 -19.56
C LYS A 192 -19.34 30.57 -20.63
N LYS A 193 -18.26 29.79 -20.78
CA LYS A 193 -17.27 29.99 -21.86
C LYS A 193 -17.87 29.79 -23.26
N HIS A 194 -18.76 28.83 -23.46
CA HIS A 194 -19.39 28.63 -24.76
C HIS A 194 -20.37 29.74 -25.17
N LEU A 195 -20.96 30.44 -24.19
CA LEU A 195 -21.82 31.62 -24.43
C LEU A 195 -21.01 32.89 -24.75
N GLU A 196 -19.78 33.01 -24.24
CA GLU A 196 -18.87 34.12 -24.54
C GLU A 196 -18.20 33.98 -25.92
N VAL A 197 -18.07 32.76 -26.46
CA VAL A 197 -17.47 32.50 -27.79
C VAL A 197 -18.49 32.66 -28.94
N ARG A 198 -19.79 32.76 -28.65
CA ARG A 198 -20.86 32.94 -29.66
C ARG A 198 -21.48 34.35 -29.68
N ARG A 199 -20.86 35.35 -29.04
CA ARG A 199 -21.24 36.76 -29.17
C ARG A 199 -20.19 37.54 -29.94
#